data_AF-A0A246NL64-F1
#
_entry.id   AF-A0A246NL64-F1
#
_cell.length_a   1.000
_cell.length_b   1.000
_cell.length_c   1.000
_cell.angle_alpha   90.00
_cell.angle_beta   90.00
_cell.angle_gamma   90.00
#
_symmetry.space_group_name_H-M   'P 1'
#
loop_
_entity.id
_entity.type
_entity.pdbx_description
1 polymer ?
#
loop_
_entity_poly.entity_id
_entity_poly.type
_entity_poly.pdbx_seq_one_letter_code
_entity_poly.pdbx_strand_id
1 'polypeptide(L)'
;MNGCLIAETLENTPPRQWFVYGAMLITVAFALLRTAGNLREIYRLRQFGKLRARYYAVRVWGVSSEPLRIFLVAECLVVDALCALLVLSDVTLW
;
A
#
# COMPACT_ATOMS: atom_id res chain seq x y z
N MET A 1 0.01 4.44 -34.03
CA MET A 1 -0.19 5.90 -33.85
C MET A 1 -0.20 6.33 -32.38
N ASN A 2 -0.60 5.50 -31.42
CA ASN A 2 -0.64 5.88 -29.99
C ASN A 2 0.75 6.18 -29.37
N GLY A 3 1.82 5.53 -29.85
CA GLY A 3 3.17 5.76 -29.32
C GLY A 3 3.76 7.14 -29.65
N CYS A 4 3.31 7.78 -30.75
CA CYS A 4 3.76 9.13 -31.11
C CYS A 4 3.16 10.19 -30.16
N LEU A 5 1.86 10.06 -29.87
CA LEU A 5 1.16 10.93 -28.91
C LEU A 5 1.68 10.80 -27.48
N ILE A 6 2.06 9.59 -27.04
CA ILE A 6 2.65 9.37 -25.71
C ILE A 6 4.04 10.02 -25.61
N ALA A 7 4.84 9.97 -26.68
CA ALA A 7 6.15 10.62 -26.72
C ALA A 7 6.01 12.16 -26.70
N GLU A 8 5.08 12.72 -27.47
CA GLU A 8 4.80 14.16 -27.52
C GLU A 8 4.24 14.69 -26.18
N THR A 9 3.44 13.90 -25.47
CA THR A 9 2.95 14.29 -24.13
C THR A 9 4.04 14.23 -23.06
N LEU A 10 4.94 13.24 -23.11
CA LEU A 10 6.11 13.18 -22.22
C LEU A 10 7.05 14.38 -22.43
N GLU A 11 7.25 14.78 -23.68
CA GLU A 11 8.15 15.89 -24.05
C GLU A 11 7.62 17.26 -23.60
N ASN A 12 6.29 17.41 -23.52
CA ASN A 12 5.63 18.66 -23.11
C ASN A 12 5.21 18.69 -21.64
N THR A 13 5.47 17.63 -20.86
CA THR A 13 5.11 17.61 -19.43
C THR A 13 5.98 18.57 -18.62
N PRO A 14 5.42 19.61 -17.96
CA PRO A 14 6.18 20.50 -17.10
C PRO A 14 6.91 19.72 -15.99
N PRO A 15 8.11 20.16 -15.57
CA PRO A 15 8.91 19.47 -14.56
C PRO A 15 8.17 19.26 -13.24
N ARG A 16 7.22 20.15 -12.91
CA ARG A 16 6.33 20.00 -11.75
C ARG A 16 5.46 18.74 -11.82
N GLN A 17 4.95 18.35 -12.99
CA GLN A 17 4.15 17.13 -13.14
C GLN A 17 5.02 15.87 -12.97
N TRP A 18 6.26 15.88 -13.45
CA TRP A 18 7.20 14.79 -13.19
C TRP A 18 7.45 14.57 -11.69
N PHE A 19 7.58 15.63 -10.90
CA PHE A 19 7.69 15.51 -9.45
C PHE A 19 6.42 14.94 -8.80
N VAL A 20 5.24 15.34 -9.27
CA VAL A 20 3.96 14.83 -8.76
C VAL A 20 3.80 13.33 -9.07
N TYR A 21 4.06 12.92 -10.30
CA TYR A 21 4.01 11.50 -10.69
C TYR A 21 5.06 10.66 -9.97
N GLY A 22 6.28 11.19 -9.81
CA GLY A 22 7.33 10.54 -9.03
C GLY A 22 6.93 10.34 -7.56
N ALA A 23 6.38 11.39 -6.92
CA ALA A 23 5.90 11.29 -5.55
C ALA A 23 4.75 10.28 -5.43
N MET A 24 3.79 10.31 -6.36
CA MET A 24 2.67 9.39 -6.39
C MET A 24 3.13 7.92 -6.53
N LEU A 25 4.08 7.66 -7.44
CA LEU A 25 4.67 6.33 -7.61
C LEU A 25 5.36 5.84 -6.33
N ILE A 26 6.13 6.71 -5.67
CA ILE A 26 6.80 6.40 -4.40
C ILE A 26 5.76 6.09 -3.30
N THR A 27 4.70 6.90 -3.20
CA THR A 27 3.61 6.67 -2.24
C THR A 27 2.94 5.32 -2.48
N VAL A 28 2.61 4.99 -3.72
CA VAL A 28 2.01 3.70 -4.08
C VAL A 28 2.97 2.54 -3.78
N ALA A 29 4.25 2.67 -4.12
CA ALA A 29 5.24 1.64 -3.83
C ALA A 29 5.38 1.40 -2.31
N PHE A 30 5.41 2.47 -1.51
CA PHE A 30 5.48 2.38 -0.06
C PHE A 30 4.23 1.74 0.54
N ALA A 31 3.05 2.11 0.03
CA ALA A 31 1.79 1.50 0.41
C ALA A 31 1.77 -0.01 0.12
N LEU A 32 2.20 -0.43 -1.07
CA LEU A 32 2.28 -1.85 -1.42
C LEU A 32 3.25 -2.61 -0.51
N LEU A 33 4.42 -2.03 -0.20
CA LEU A 33 5.37 -2.60 0.75
C LEU A 33 4.75 -2.76 2.15
N ARG A 34 3.99 -1.75 2.60
CA ARG A 34 3.25 -1.79 3.88
C ARG A 34 2.21 -2.92 3.87
N THR A 35 1.39 -3.01 2.83
CA THR A 35 0.37 -4.06 2.65
C THR A 35 1.01 -5.45 2.63
N ALA A 36 2.11 -5.64 1.90
CA ALA A 36 2.86 -6.89 1.87
C ALA A 36 3.43 -7.27 3.24
N GLY A 37 3.96 -6.31 3.99
CA GLY A 37 4.44 -6.51 5.36
C GLY A 37 3.33 -6.98 6.30
N ASN A 38 2.18 -6.31 6.26
CA ASN A 38 1.01 -6.67 7.06
C ASN A 38 0.47 -8.07 6.71
N LEU A 39 0.40 -8.42 5.42
CA LEU A 39 0.00 -9.75 4.97
C LEU A 39 0.98 -10.84 5.44
N ARG A 40 2.29 -10.57 5.39
CA ARG A 40 3.31 -11.49 5.91
C ARG A 40 3.14 -11.73 7.41
N GLU A 41 2.78 -10.69 8.14
CA GLU A 41 2.54 -10.76 9.58
C GLU A 41 1.28 -11.56 9.90
N ILE A 42 0.19 -11.32 9.18
CA ILE A 42 -1.04 -12.12 9.27
C ILE A 42 -0.75 -13.60 8.96
N TYR A 43 0.05 -13.87 7.93
CA TYR A 43 0.44 -15.22 7.56
C TYR A 43 1.25 -15.90 8.67
N ARG A 44 2.22 -15.20 9.27
CA ARG A 44 3.00 -15.70 10.42
C ARG A 44 2.11 -16.02 11.62
N LEU A 45 1.21 -15.11 11.98
CA LEU A 45 0.25 -15.32 13.07
C LEU A 45 -0.67 -16.52 12.81
N ARG A 46 -1.04 -16.77 11.54
CA ARG A 46 -1.86 -17.92 11.15
C ARG A 46 -1.09 -19.25 11.18
N GLN A 47 0.20 -19.22 10.83
CA GLN A 47 1.08 -20.39 10.87
C GLN A 47 1.46 -20.77 12.31
N PHE A 48 1.51 -19.81 13.22
CA PHE A 48 1.68 -20.09 14.63
C PHE A 48 0.41 -20.70 15.23
N GLY A 49 0.56 -21.83 15.96
CA GLY A 49 -0.52 -22.33 16.81
C GLY A 49 -0.99 -21.26 17.81
N LYS A 50 -2.26 -21.30 18.24
CA LYS A 50 -2.92 -20.26 19.05
C LYS A 50 -2.06 -19.70 20.20
N LEU A 51 -1.39 -20.57 20.96
CA LEU A 51 -0.52 -20.18 22.07
C LEU A 51 0.71 -19.36 21.63
N ARG A 52 1.37 -19.79 20.56
CA ARG A 52 2.59 -19.15 20.04
C ARG A 52 2.26 -17.82 19.36
N ALA A 53 1.13 -17.75 18.66
CA ALA A 53 0.60 -16.51 18.08
C ALA A 53 0.27 -15.48 19.16
N ARG A 54 -0.39 -15.91 20.26
CA ARG A 54 -0.72 -15.03 21.39
C ARG A 54 0.52 -14.51 22.12
N TYR A 55 1.48 -15.38 22.41
CA TYR A 55 2.74 -14.98 23.03
C TYR A 55 3.51 -14.00 22.15
N TYR A 56 3.61 -14.28 20.86
CA TYR A 56 4.27 -13.41 19.90
C TYR A 56 3.58 -12.04 19.79
N ALA A 57 2.25 -12.01 19.65
CA ALA A 57 1.50 -10.76 19.54
C ALA A 57 1.68 -9.87 20.77
N VAL A 58 1.60 -10.44 21.98
CA VAL A 58 1.82 -9.66 23.20
C VAL A 58 3.26 -9.17 23.31
N ARG A 59 4.25 -10.01 22.95
CA ARG A 59 5.67 -9.65 23.08
C ARG A 59 6.12 -8.61 22.06
N VAL A 60 5.71 -8.74 20.81
CA VAL A 60 6.18 -7.89 19.70
C VAL A 60 5.30 -6.66 19.53
N TRP A 61 3.99 -6.81 19.73
CA TRP A 61 3.01 -5.77 19.45
C TRP A 61 2.33 -5.22 20.71
N GLY A 62 2.48 -5.86 21.87
CA GLY A 62 1.83 -5.42 23.12
C GLY A 62 0.33 -5.70 23.17
N VAL A 63 -0.24 -6.38 22.17
CA VAL A 63 -1.68 -6.62 22.03
C VAL A 63 -1.97 -8.10 21.81
N SER A 64 -3.21 -8.52 22.04
CA SER A 64 -3.63 -9.89 21.75
C SER A 64 -3.69 -10.14 20.24
N SER A 65 -3.56 -11.41 19.85
CA SER A 65 -3.41 -11.81 18.44
C SER A 65 -4.64 -11.52 17.58
N GLU A 66 -5.84 -11.51 18.15
CA GLU A 66 -7.08 -11.23 17.40
C GLU A 66 -7.23 -9.76 17.01
N PRO A 67 -7.18 -8.78 17.93
CA PRO A 67 -7.25 -7.37 17.56
C PRO A 67 -6.08 -6.95 16.69
N LEU A 68 -4.88 -7.51 16.90
CA LEU A 68 -3.74 -7.28 16.01
C LEU A 68 -4.06 -7.68 14.57
N ARG A 69 -4.68 -8.85 14.37
CA ARG A 69 -5.04 -9.33 13.04
C ARG A 69 -6.10 -8.47 12.37
N ILE A 70 -7.11 -8.03 13.12
CA ILE A 70 -8.15 -7.10 12.64
C ILE A 70 -7.52 -5.77 12.23
N PHE A 71 -6.62 -5.24 13.07
CA PHE A 71 -5.93 -3.98 12.80
C PHE A 71 -5.06 -4.06 11.54
N LEU A 72 -4.28 -5.13 11.36
CA LEU A 72 -3.45 -5.32 10.17
C LEU A 72 -4.30 -5.39 8.88
N VAL A 73 -5.47 -6.06 8.94
CA VAL A 73 -6.40 -6.11 7.80
C VAL A 73 -7.01 -4.74 7.52
N ALA A 74 -7.48 -4.04 8.56
CA ALA A 74 -8.06 -2.71 8.43
C ALA A 74 -7.05 -1.72 7.84
N GLU A 75 -5.79 -1.76 8.30
CA GLU A 75 -4.73 -0.93 7.77
C GLU A 75 -4.50 -1.22 6.28
N CYS A 76 -4.44 -2.49 5.85
CA CYS A 76 -4.34 -2.83 4.43
C CYS A 76 -5.50 -2.24 3.63
N LEU A 77 -6.74 -2.40 4.09
CA LEU A 77 -7.92 -1.89 3.39
C LEU A 77 -7.89 -0.35 3.26
N VAL A 78 -7.49 0.35 4.31
CA VAL A 78 -7.40 1.82 4.29
C VAL A 78 -6.30 2.28 3.33
N VAL A 79 -5.12 1.66 3.39
CA VAL A 79 -3.99 2.00 2.53
C VAL A 79 -4.31 1.70 1.07
N ASP A 80 -4.86 0.54 0.76
CA ASP A 80 -5.24 0.16 -0.59
C ASP A 80 -6.36 1.06 -1.14
N ALA A 81 -7.35 1.43 -0.32
CA ALA A 81 -8.41 2.37 -0.71
C ALA A 81 -7.87 3.78 -0.98
N LEU A 82 -6.94 4.28 -0.16
CA LEU A 82 -6.29 5.57 -0.39
C LEU A 82 -5.44 5.55 -1.67
N CYS A 83 -4.71 4.46 -1.93
CA CYS A 83 -3.98 4.28 -3.18
C CYS A 83 -4.91 4.22 -4.39
N ALA A 84 -6.01 3.49 -4.31
CA ALA A 84 -7.00 3.43 -5.38
C ALA A 84 -7.63 4.81 -5.63
N LEU A 85 -7.94 5.56 -4.58
CA LEU A 85 -8.46 6.92 -4.70
C LEU A 85 -7.45 7.87 -5.35
N LEU A 86 -6.18 7.79 -4.96
CA LEU A 86 -5.10 8.58 -5.58
C LEU A 86 -4.99 8.28 -7.07
N VAL A 87 -4.94 7.00 -7.44
CA VAL A 87 -4.87 6.56 -8.85
C VAL A 87 -6.11 6.98 -9.63
N LEU A 88 -7.31 6.79 -9.07
CA LEU A 88 -8.56 7.16 -9.71
C LEU A 88 -8.69 8.68 -9.90
N SER A 89 -8.21 9.46 -8.93
CA SER A 89 -8.22 10.93 -9.02
C SER A 89 -7.34 11.41 -10.17
N ASP A 90 -6.19 10.78 -10.40
CA ASP A 90 -5.33 11.10 -11.55
C ASP A 90 -5.99 10.70 -12.88
N VAL A 91 -6.61 9.52 -12.96
CA VAL A 91 -7.32 9.06 -14.18
C VAL A 91 -8.54 9.93 -14.50
N THR A 92 -9.22 10.48 -13.50
CA THR A 92 -10.42 11.32 -13.70
C THR A 92 -10.12 12.80 -13.93
N LEU A 93 -8.89 13.25 -13.66
CA LEU A 93 -8.42 14.62 -13.93
C LEU A 93 -7.84 14.80 -15.34
N TRP A 94 -7.75 13.72 -16.12
CA TRP A 94 -7.40 13.68 -17.55
C TRP A 94 -8.65 13.51 -18.41
#